data_AF-A0A820FZ10-F1
#
_entry.id   AF-A0A820FZ10-F1
#
_cell.length_a   1.000
_cell.length_b   1.000
_cell.length_c   1.000
_cell.angle_alpha   90.00
_cell.angle_beta   90.00
_cell.angle_gamma   90.00
#
_symmetry.space_group_name_H-M   'P 1'
#
loop_
_entity.id
_entity.type
_entity.pdbx_description
1 polymer ?
#
loop_
_entity_poly.entity_id
_entity_poly.type
_entity_poly.pdbx_seq_one_letter_code
_entity_poly.pdbx_strand_id
1 'polypeptide(L)'
;FPTLNLLQSDQSTLTVEQWNHLSNLSHCYDEHSGISSAVHYMEEQNNLPIKFRFKCEPLKKFISGLMDRAQLLYKNNQDFLSLIDDDRSILLHNTIKHVRGLSSHFIYRQIQLINNPVCFQSLELIFGQKTIATAKRVDDLINFDAIIMKLLLAILAFSTTDYTVYSNINQNNLKNIKKVLHFQHVYIDLAWRYLLYKYNHRQAVICFSNVLRCLLMLHNTIVLAYEVQQYTDVINPLFNRPNKYFI
;
A
#
# COMPACT_ATOMS: atom_id res chain seq x y z
N PHE A 1 14.11 -12.27 18.59
CA PHE A 1 12.97 -11.73 19.35
C PHE A 1 12.23 -12.89 19.98
N PRO A 2 12.01 -12.91 21.30
CA PRO A 2 11.24 -13.99 21.92
C PRO A 2 9.78 -13.89 21.47
N THR A 3 9.22 -15.00 21.01
CA THR A 3 7.81 -15.17 20.67
C THR A 3 6.99 -15.05 21.96
N LEU A 4 6.41 -13.87 22.21
CA LEU A 4 5.42 -13.72 23.26
C LEU A 4 4.22 -14.63 22.91
N ASN A 5 3.87 -15.53 23.82
CA ASN A 5 2.66 -16.33 23.72
C ASN A 5 1.47 -15.42 24.02
N LEU A 6 0.94 -14.79 22.97
CA LEU A 6 -0.10 -13.74 22.99
C LEU A 6 -1.42 -14.17 23.66
N LEU A 7 -1.61 -15.45 23.97
CA LEU A 7 -2.84 -16.02 24.53
C LEU A 7 -2.95 -15.96 26.06
N GLN A 8 -1.86 -15.72 26.80
CA GLN A 8 -1.85 -15.95 28.26
C GLN A 8 -2.02 -14.68 29.12
N SER A 9 -2.12 -13.50 28.51
CA SER A 9 -2.34 -12.23 29.22
C SER A 9 -3.44 -11.38 28.60
N ASP A 10 -4.37 -12.00 27.87
CA ASP A 10 -5.17 -11.28 26.90
C ASP A 10 -6.46 -10.70 27.49
N GLN A 11 -6.48 -9.38 27.68
CA GLN A 11 -7.71 -8.59 27.73
C GLN A 11 -8.18 -8.19 26.32
N SER A 12 -7.71 -8.84 25.24
CA SER A 12 -8.10 -8.44 23.88
C SER A 12 -9.58 -8.64 23.60
N THR A 13 -10.11 -7.68 22.85
CA THR A 13 -11.40 -7.74 22.17
C THR A 13 -11.34 -8.52 20.85
N LEU A 14 -10.21 -9.18 20.54
CA LEU A 14 -10.01 -9.94 19.31
C LEU A 14 -10.30 -11.43 19.56
N THR A 15 -11.17 -12.02 18.74
CA THR A 15 -11.44 -13.46 18.81
C THR A 15 -10.29 -14.26 18.20
N VAL A 16 -10.24 -15.56 18.49
CA VAL A 16 -9.26 -16.49 17.87
C VAL A 16 -9.33 -16.44 16.34
N GLU A 17 -10.54 -16.37 15.79
CA GLU A 17 -10.78 -16.25 14.35
C GLU A 17 -10.17 -14.95 13.80
N GLN A 18 -10.33 -13.84 14.50
CA GLN A 18 -9.77 -12.54 14.11
C GLN A 18 -8.23 -12.55 14.15
N TRP A 19 -7.63 -13.19 15.15
CA TRP A 19 -6.19 -13.40 15.21
C TRP A 19 -5.67 -14.26 14.05
N ASN A 20 -6.39 -15.33 13.72
CA ASN A 20 -6.05 -16.17 12.56
C ASN A 20 -6.14 -15.36 11.26
N HIS A 21 -7.15 -14.50 11.11
CA HIS A 21 -7.30 -13.62 9.95
C HIS A 21 -6.13 -12.63 9.83
N LEU A 22 -5.73 -12.00 10.94
CA LEU A 22 -4.57 -11.12 10.98
C LEU A 22 -3.27 -11.86 10.64
N SER A 23 -3.08 -13.07 11.17
CA SER A 23 -1.91 -13.90 10.88
C SER A 23 -1.85 -14.25 9.39
N ASN A 24 -2.96 -14.69 8.80
CA ASN A 24 -3.03 -14.99 7.37
C ASN A 24 -2.70 -13.77 6.51
N LEU A 25 -3.27 -12.60 6.86
CA LEU A 25 -2.97 -11.35 6.18
C LEU A 25 -1.48 -10.98 6.32
N SER A 26 -0.87 -11.25 7.47
CA SER A 26 0.54 -10.94 7.73
C SER A 26 1.49 -11.65 6.76
N HIS A 27 1.11 -12.83 6.26
CA HIS A 27 1.86 -13.61 5.28
C HIS A 27 1.57 -13.22 3.82
N CYS A 28 0.53 -12.43 3.56
CA CYS A 28 0.19 -12.00 2.21
C CYS A 28 1.15 -10.94 1.65
N TYR A 29 1.82 -10.19 2.54
CA TYR A 29 2.74 -9.12 2.17
C TYR A 29 3.90 -9.07 3.16
N ASP A 30 5.13 -9.15 2.63
CA ASP A 30 6.38 -9.06 3.38
C ASP A 30 7.06 -7.71 3.14
N GLU A 31 6.80 -6.78 4.05
CA GLU A 31 7.40 -5.45 4.12
C GLU A 31 8.92 -5.50 4.31
N HIS A 32 9.45 -6.49 5.02
CA HIS A 32 10.89 -6.58 5.31
C HIS A 32 11.67 -6.80 4.02
N SER A 33 11.14 -7.61 3.12
CA SER A 33 11.72 -7.81 1.80
C SER A 33 11.83 -6.50 0.99
N GLY A 34 10.84 -5.61 1.13
CA GLY A 34 10.81 -4.29 0.52
C GLY A 34 11.81 -3.33 1.18
N ILE A 35 11.84 -3.30 2.52
CA ILE A 35 12.79 -2.52 3.31
C ILE A 35 14.22 -2.90 2.98
N SER A 36 14.55 -4.19 2.95
CA SER A 36 15.90 -4.68 2.60
C SER A 36 16.32 -4.25 1.18
N SER A 37 15.37 -4.30 0.22
CA SER A 37 15.63 -3.82 -1.15
C SER A 37 15.91 -2.32 -1.18
N ALA A 38 15.22 -1.56 -0.32
CA ALA A 38 15.37 -0.11 -0.23
C ALA A 38 16.69 0.29 0.44
N VAL A 39 17.12 -0.44 1.47
CA VAL A 39 18.44 -0.29 2.09
C VAL A 39 19.55 -0.58 1.07
N HIS A 40 19.46 -1.71 0.36
CA HIS A 40 20.43 -2.06 -0.67
C HIS A 40 20.52 -1.00 -1.77
N TYR A 41 19.37 -0.50 -2.26
CA TYR A 41 19.33 0.59 -3.22
C TYR A 41 20.08 1.84 -2.71
N MET A 42 19.86 2.21 -1.45
CA MET A 42 20.54 3.36 -0.84
C MET A 42 22.05 3.17 -0.73
N GLU A 43 22.50 1.98 -0.34
CA GLU A 43 23.92 1.64 -0.29
C GLU A 43 24.56 1.73 -1.68
N GLU A 44 23.91 1.18 -2.71
CA GLU A 44 24.35 1.29 -4.10
C GLU A 44 24.46 2.75 -4.55
N GLN A 45 23.44 3.58 -4.26
CA GLN A 45 23.48 5.01 -4.63
C GLN A 45 24.58 5.77 -3.90
N ASN A 46 24.82 5.48 -2.63
CA ASN A 46 25.87 6.14 -1.85
C ASN A 46 27.27 5.78 -2.33
N ASN A 47 27.46 4.57 -2.89
CA ASN A 47 28.74 4.14 -3.44
C ASN A 47 29.05 4.70 -4.84
N LEU A 48 28.06 5.29 -5.53
CA LEU A 48 28.27 5.91 -6.84
C LEU A 48 28.88 7.32 -6.70
N PRO A 49 29.68 7.77 -7.70
CA PRO A 49 30.07 9.17 -7.80
C PRO A 49 28.83 10.08 -7.93
N ILE A 50 28.88 11.28 -7.35
CA ILE A 50 27.74 12.22 -7.25
C ILE A 50 26.98 12.38 -8.57
N LYS A 51 27.70 12.53 -9.70
CA LYS A 51 27.10 12.68 -11.04
C LYS A 51 26.20 11.52 -11.47
N PHE A 52 26.47 10.30 -10.98
CA PHE A 52 25.70 9.10 -11.33
C PHE A 52 24.50 8.86 -10.42
N ARG A 53 24.49 9.46 -9.21
CA ARG A 53 23.39 9.29 -8.23
C ARG A 53 22.06 9.90 -8.70
N PHE A 54 22.11 10.88 -9.59
CA PHE A 54 20.92 11.56 -10.14
C PHE A 54 20.29 10.85 -11.34
N LYS A 55 20.83 9.70 -11.78
CA LYS A 55 20.23 8.96 -12.89
C LYS A 55 18.88 8.37 -12.46
N CYS A 56 17.84 8.63 -13.24
CA CYS A 56 16.48 8.15 -12.92
C CYS A 56 16.30 6.63 -13.13
N GLU A 57 17.08 5.99 -13.99
CA GLU A 57 16.87 4.58 -14.37
C GLU A 57 17.01 3.59 -13.19
N PRO A 58 18.06 3.66 -12.34
CA PRO A 58 18.11 2.86 -11.12
C PRO A 58 16.90 3.07 -10.19
N LEU A 59 16.47 4.33 -10.04
CA LEU A 59 15.31 4.68 -9.21
C LEU A 59 14.01 4.10 -9.79
N LYS A 60 13.78 4.21 -11.09
CA LYS A 60 12.62 3.60 -11.77
C LYS A 60 12.60 2.08 -11.58
N LYS A 61 13.74 1.42 -11.75
CA LYS A 61 13.87 -0.04 -11.54
C LYS A 61 13.55 -0.41 -10.09
N PHE A 62 14.08 0.35 -9.14
CA PHE A 62 13.80 0.15 -7.72
C PHE A 62 12.31 0.30 -7.40
N ILE A 63 11.69 1.40 -7.83
CA ILE A 63 10.25 1.67 -7.64
C ILE A 63 9.41 0.56 -8.25
N SER A 64 9.72 0.13 -9.48
CA SER A 64 9.01 -0.98 -10.13
C SER A 64 9.11 -2.27 -9.31
N GLY A 65 10.27 -2.59 -8.75
CA GLY A 65 10.45 -3.75 -7.88
C GLY A 65 9.59 -3.69 -6.61
N LEU A 66 9.45 -2.51 -6.00
CA LEU A 66 8.53 -2.32 -4.87
C LEU A 66 7.07 -2.50 -5.28
N MET A 67 6.70 -1.97 -6.44
CA MET A 67 5.35 -2.08 -7.00
C MET A 67 4.95 -3.54 -7.30
N ASP A 68 5.91 -4.36 -7.73
CA ASP A 68 5.68 -5.78 -7.99
C ASP A 68 5.51 -6.57 -6.69
N ARG A 69 6.24 -6.22 -5.63
CA ARG A 69 6.06 -6.84 -4.29
C ARG A 69 4.67 -6.55 -3.71
N ALA A 70 4.16 -5.34 -3.88
CA ALA A 70 2.81 -4.99 -3.41
C ALA A 70 1.70 -5.83 -4.07
N GLN A 71 1.93 -6.37 -5.28
CA GLN A 71 0.97 -7.28 -5.93
C GLN A 71 0.82 -8.62 -5.20
N LEU A 72 1.81 -9.04 -4.39
CA LEU A 72 1.74 -10.30 -3.64
C LEU A 72 0.55 -10.35 -2.69
N LEU A 73 0.11 -9.19 -2.18
CA LEU A 73 -1.11 -9.08 -1.39
C LEU A 73 -2.30 -9.71 -2.12
N TYR A 74 -2.54 -9.33 -3.36
CA TYR A 74 -3.65 -9.86 -4.16
C TYR A 74 -3.48 -11.34 -4.50
N LYS A 75 -2.23 -11.76 -4.74
CA LYS A 75 -1.93 -13.16 -5.10
C LYS A 75 -2.07 -14.13 -3.94
N ASN A 76 -1.85 -13.67 -2.70
CA ASN A 76 -1.79 -14.53 -1.53
C ASN A 76 -3.02 -14.39 -0.62
N ASN A 77 -3.81 -13.31 -0.76
CA ASN A 77 -4.99 -13.06 0.05
C ASN A 77 -6.17 -13.96 -0.38
N GLN A 78 -6.54 -14.89 0.49
CA GLN A 78 -7.60 -15.88 0.21
C GLN A 78 -8.98 -15.25 0.00
N ASP A 79 -9.31 -14.15 0.69
CA ASP A 79 -10.58 -13.44 0.47
C ASP A 79 -10.63 -12.90 -0.96
N PHE A 80 -9.51 -12.34 -1.44
CA PHE A 80 -9.41 -11.82 -2.81
C PHE A 80 -9.49 -12.96 -3.83
N LEU A 81 -8.76 -14.05 -3.58
CA LEU A 81 -8.79 -15.24 -4.45
C LEU A 81 -10.16 -15.91 -4.51
N SER A 82 -11.00 -15.76 -3.48
CA SER A 82 -12.36 -16.30 -3.43
C SER A 82 -13.38 -15.53 -4.27
N LEU A 83 -13.02 -14.36 -4.81
CA LEU A 83 -13.84 -13.63 -5.77
C LEU A 83 -13.76 -14.30 -7.15
N ILE A 84 -14.77 -14.07 -7.98
CA ILE A 84 -14.75 -14.52 -9.37
C ILE A 84 -13.71 -13.74 -10.19
N ASP A 85 -13.20 -14.35 -11.25
CA ASP A 85 -12.09 -13.82 -12.06
C ASP A 85 -12.32 -12.41 -12.60
N ASP A 86 -13.53 -12.13 -13.07
CA ASP A 86 -13.91 -10.81 -13.56
C ASP A 86 -13.82 -9.77 -12.44
N ASP A 87 -14.41 -10.05 -11.26
CA ASP A 87 -14.38 -9.13 -10.12
C ASP A 87 -12.95 -8.92 -9.59
N ARG A 88 -12.13 -9.98 -9.58
CA ARG A 88 -10.70 -9.89 -9.23
C ARG A 88 -9.97 -8.95 -10.18
N SER A 89 -10.16 -9.14 -11.48
CA SER A 89 -9.48 -8.35 -12.51
C SER A 89 -9.87 -6.88 -12.43
N ILE A 90 -11.16 -6.60 -12.27
CA ILE A 90 -11.66 -5.21 -12.17
C ILE A 90 -11.17 -4.56 -10.87
N LEU A 91 -11.26 -5.25 -9.72
CA LEU A 91 -10.76 -4.72 -8.45
C LEU A 91 -9.26 -4.45 -8.49
N LEU A 92 -8.47 -5.39 -9.00
CA LEU A 92 -7.02 -5.24 -9.13
C LEU A 92 -6.71 -3.99 -9.96
N HIS A 93 -7.35 -3.84 -11.13
CA HIS A 93 -7.12 -2.70 -12.01
C HIS A 93 -7.36 -1.35 -11.30
N ASN A 94 -8.45 -1.26 -10.55
CA ASN A 94 -8.85 -0.02 -9.88
C ASN A 94 -7.99 0.26 -8.64
N THR A 95 -7.73 -0.74 -7.81
CA THR A 95 -7.16 -0.53 -6.47
C THR A 95 -5.62 -0.63 -6.40
N ILE A 96 -4.98 -1.23 -7.41
CA ILE A 96 -3.54 -1.55 -7.33
C ILE A 96 -2.66 -0.30 -7.17
N LYS A 97 -3.07 0.86 -7.69
CA LYS A 97 -2.31 2.11 -7.56
C LYS A 97 -2.29 2.60 -6.12
N HIS A 98 -3.42 2.52 -5.42
CA HIS A 98 -3.50 2.87 -3.99
C HIS A 98 -2.71 1.89 -3.14
N VAL A 99 -2.84 0.58 -3.39
CA VAL A 99 -2.08 -0.45 -2.66
C VAL A 99 -0.57 -0.27 -2.88
N ARG A 100 -0.12 -0.08 -4.12
CA ARG A 100 1.30 0.18 -4.44
C ARG A 100 1.80 1.48 -3.84
N GLY A 101 1.00 2.54 -3.93
CA GLY A 101 1.32 3.86 -3.40
C GLY A 101 1.54 3.79 -1.89
N LEU A 102 0.57 3.28 -1.13
CA LEU A 102 0.69 3.17 0.32
C LEU A 102 1.84 2.24 0.73
N SER A 103 1.99 1.10 0.06
CA SER A 103 3.12 0.16 0.28
C SER A 103 4.46 0.86 0.12
N SER A 104 4.63 1.62 -0.96
CA SER A 104 5.89 2.32 -1.24
C SER A 104 6.16 3.41 -0.21
N HIS A 105 5.15 4.22 0.11
CA HIS A 105 5.23 5.25 1.15
C HIS A 105 5.62 4.68 2.51
N PHE A 106 5.04 3.55 2.91
CA PHE A 106 5.44 2.88 4.15
C PHE A 106 6.92 2.51 4.13
N ILE A 107 7.42 1.88 3.06
CA ILE A 107 8.83 1.52 2.93
C ILE A 107 9.73 2.76 2.94
N TYR A 108 9.39 3.79 2.16
CA TYR A 108 10.14 5.03 2.10
C TYR A 108 10.26 5.69 3.46
N ARG A 109 9.18 5.68 4.23
CA ARG A 109 9.16 6.21 5.59
C ARG A 109 10.08 5.42 6.51
N GLN A 110 10.04 4.09 6.48
CA GLN A 110 10.87 3.24 7.35
C GLN A 110 12.38 3.47 7.15
N ILE A 111 12.81 3.74 5.92
CA ILE A 111 14.24 3.99 5.61
C ILE A 111 14.56 5.48 5.41
N GLN A 112 13.61 6.38 5.69
CA GLN A 112 13.73 7.82 5.48
C GLN A 112 14.17 8.22 4.06
N LEU A 113 13.72 7.47 3.04
CA LEU A 113 14.14 7.67 1.65
C LEU A 113 13.85 9.09 1.16
N ILE A 114 12.66 9.63 1.45
CA ILE A 114 12.23 10.97 1.03
C ILE A 114 13.02 12.07 1.75
N ASN A 115 13.66 11.77 2.90
CA ASN A 115 14.53 12.74 3.58
C ASN A 115 15.93 12.82 2.94
N ASN A 116 16.30 11.86 2.09
CA ASN A 116 17.54 11.95 1.33
C ASN A 116 17.37 12.96 0.18
N PRO A 117 18.17 14.05 0.12
CA PRO A 117 17.99 15.09 -0.89
C PRO A 117 18.15 14.60 -2.33
N VAL A 118 19.04 13.63 -2.56
CA VAL A 118 19.28 13.09 -3.91
C VAL A 118 18.07 12.27 -4.36
N CYS A 119 17.57 11.36 -3.51
CA CYS A 119 16.37 10.60 -3.82
C CYS A 119 15.16 11.51 -4.01
N PHE A 120 14.98 12.51 -3.15
CA PHE A 120 13.91 13.49 -3.25
C PHE A 120 13.92 14.21 -4.60
N GLN A 121 15.08 14.76 -5.01
CA GLN A 121 15.22 15.45 -6.29
C GLN A 121 14.98 14.51 -7.49
N SER A 122 15.48 13.28 -7.43
CA SER A 122 15.23 12.29 -8.50
C SER A 122 13.76 11.89 -8.59
N LEU A 123 13.05 11.80 -7.45
CA LEU A 123 11.60 11.60 -7.43
C LEU A 123 10.86 12.81 -8.01
N GLU A 124 11.28 14.04 -7.71
CA GLU A 124 10.69 15.25 -8.30
C GLU A 124 10.83 15.28 -9.83
N LEU A 125 11.98 14.82 -10.35
CA LEU A 125 12.20 14.71 -11.80
C LEU A 125 11.27 13.69 -12.47
N ILE A 126 10.89 12.61 -11.78
CA ILE A 126 10.04 11.54 -12.35
C ILE A 126 8.55 11.87 -12.20
N PHE A 127 8.15 12.36 -11.02
CA PHE A 127 6.74 12.49 -10.64
C PHE A 127 6.25 13.93 -10.60
N GLY A 128 7.15 14.91 -10.74
CA GLY A 128 6.85 16.32 -10.61
C GLY A 128 6.87 16.81 -9.17
N GLN A 129 7.29 18.07 -9.00
CA GLN A 129 7.44 18.72 -7.69
C GLN A 129 6.14 18.74 -6.88
N LYS A 130 5.00 19.06 -7.50
CA LYS A 130 3.69 19.13 -6.82
C LYS A 130 3.27 17.77 -6.24
N THR A 131 3.48 16.69 -7.01
CA THR A 131 3.19 15.33 -6.60
C THR A 131 4.05 14.95 -5.41
N ILE A 132 5.37 15.13 -5.51
CA ILE A 132 6.31 14.76 -4.44
C ILE A 132 6.14 15.59 -3.17
N ALA A 133 5.84 16.88 -3.28
CA ALA A 133 5.51 17.71 -2.12
C ALA A 133 4.27 17.18 -1.37
N THR A 134 3.27 16.67 -2.10
CA THR A 134 2.09 16.04 -1.51
C THR A 134 2.42 14.67 -0.93
N ALA A 135 3.22 13.87 -1.65
CA ALA A 135 3.69 12.55 -1.23
C ALA A 135 4.48 12.61 0.08
N LYS A 136 5.32 13.64 0.27
CA LYS A 136 6.03 13.87 1.53
C LYS A 136 5.09 14.07 2.72
N ARG A 137 3.96 14.75 2.52
CA ARG A 137 2.94 14.91 3.58
C ARG A 137 2.25 13.58 3.91
N VAL A 138 2.13 12.67 2.95
CA VAL A 138 1.65 11.29 3.22
C VAL A 138 2.66 10.57 4.12
N ASP A 139 3.95 10.64 3.81
CA ASP A 139 5.00 10.03 4.65
C ASP A 139 4.99 10.54 6.10
N ASP A 140 4.74 11.84 6.30
CA ASP A 140 4.64 12.44 7.63
C ASP A 140 3.44 11.91 8.44
N LEU A 141 2.38 11.45 7.76
CA LEU A 141 1.19 10.85 8.38
C LEU A 141 1.35 9.35 8.63
N ILE A 142 2.30 8.68 7.97
CA ILE A 142 2.57 7.26 8.19
C ILE A 142 3.42 7.11 9.45
N ASN A 143 2.72 6.79 10.54
CA ASN A 143 3.32 6.42 11.82
C ASN A 143 2.67 5.16 12.40
N PHE A 144 2.19 4.28 11.52
CA PHE A 144 1.52 3.04 11.90
C PHE A 144 2.51 1.87 11.90
N ASP A 145 2.20 0.82 12.66
CA ASP A 145 2.99 -0.41 12.60
C ASP A 145 2.69 -1.21 11.33
N ALA A 146 3.46 -2.28 11.12
CA ALA A 146 3.31 -3.14 9.96
C ALA A 146 1.95 -3.86 9.89
N ILE A 147 1.31 -4.17 11.03
CA ILE A 147 0.02 -4.87 11.06
C ILE A 147 -1.08 -3.93 10.58
N ILE A 148 -1.13 -2.70 11.11
CA ILE A 148 -2.05 -1.65 10.64
C ILE A 148 -1.80 -1.43 9.16
N MET A 149 -0.55 -1.32 8.72
CA MET A 149 -0.22 -1.13 7.32
C MET A 149 -0.82 -2.23 6.44
N LYS A 150 -0.65 -3.52 6.80
CA LYS A 150 -1.22 -4.65 6.05
C LYS A 150 -2.75 -4.62 6.02
N LEU A 151 -3.39 -4.26 7.13
CA LEU A 151 -4.84 -4.06 7.19
C LEU A 151 -5.29 -2.95 6.24
N LEU A 152 -4.59 -1.81 6.20
CA LEU A 152 -4.90 -0.72 5.27
C LEU A 152 -4.72 -1.14 3.81
N LEU A 153 -3.67 -1.90 3.50
CA LEU A 153 -3.50 -2.46 2.16
C LEU A 153 -4.67 -3.37 1.77
N ALA A 154 -5.16 -4.22 2.69
CA ALA A 154 -6.35 -5.05 2.44
C ALA A 154 -7.61 -4.20 2.25
N ILE A 155 -7.86 -3.20 3.12
CA ILE A 155 -9.00 -2.28 2.99
C ILE A 155 -8.98 -1.57 1.62
N LEU A 156 -7.80 -1.16 1.16
CA LEU A 156 -7.63 -0.54 -0.15
C LEU A 156 -7.84 -1.53 -1.30
N ALA A 157 -7.38 -2.79 -1.17
CA ALA A 157 -7.55 -3.82 -2.19
C ALA A 157 -9.02 -4.18 -2.47
N PHE A 158 -9.90 -4.01 -1.48
CA PHE A 158 -11.35 -4.18 -1.62
C PHE A 158 -12.10 -2.84 -1.73
N SER A 159 -11.41 -1.74 -2.00
CA SER A 159 -12.04 -0.42 -2.09
C SER A 159 -12.92 -0.28 -3.32
N THR A 160 -14.08 0.37 -3.13
CA THR A 160 -15.04 0.68 -4.18
C THR A 160 -15.08 2.17 -4.53
N THR A 161 -14.12 2.97 -4.06
CA THR A 161 -14.08 4.44 -4.27
C THR A 161 -14.12 4.84 -5.74
N ASP A 162 -13.42 4.11 -6.61
CA ASP A 162 -13.37 4.45 -8.04
C ASP A 162 -14.71 4.21 -8.77
N TYR A 163 -15.58 3.34 -8.23
CA TYR A 163 -16.93 3.11 -8.78
C TYR A 163 -17.94 4.16 -8.35
N THR A 164 -17.76 4.73 -7.16
CA THR A 164 -18.72 5.67 -6.56
C THR A 164 -18.43 7.11 -6.94
N VAL A 165 -17.17 7.45 -7.21
CA VAL A 165 -16.73 8.83 -7.49
C VAL A 165 -16.55 9.09 -9.00
N TYR A 166 -16.14 8.09 -9.79
CA TYR A 166 -15.79 8.26 -11.21
C TYR A 166 -16.66 7.39 -12.13
N SER A 167 -17.98 7.41 -11.91
CA SER A 167 -19.01 6.59 -12.57
C SER A 167 -19.00 6.56 -14.11
N ASN A 168 -18.19 7.40 -14.78
CA ASN A 168 -18.15 7.53 -16.22
C ASN A 168 -16.96 6.81 -16.90
N ILE A 169 -16.03 6.18 -16.16
CA ILE A 169 -14.75 5.74 -16.75
C ILE A 169 -14.69 4.23 -17.06
N ASN A 170 -15.47 3.35 -16.39
CA ASN A 170 -15.43 1.90 -16.65
C ASN A 170 -16.83 1.28 -16.76
N GLN A 171 -17.15 0.73 -17.93
CA GLN A 171 -18.42 0.03 -18.22
C GLN A 171 -18.54 -1.34 -17.51
N ASN A 172 -17.46 -1.84 -16.90
CA ASN A 172 -17.44 -3.14 -16.24
C ASN A 172 -17.72 -2.99 -14.74
N ASN A 173 -18.96 -3.30 -14.36
CA ASN A 173 -19.40 -3.34 -12.96
C ASN A 173 -18.99 -4.64 -12.27
N LEU A 174 -18.76 -4.57 -10.96
CA LEU A 174 -18.58 -5.76 -10.12
C LEU A 174 -19.85 -6.58 -10.10
N LYS A 175 -19.77 -7.88 -10.44
CA LYS A 175 -20.93 -8.78 -10.41
C LYS A 175 -21.37 -9.07 -8.98
N ASN A 176 -20.43 -9.16 -8.03
CA ASN A 176 -20.72 -9.39 -6.62
C ASN A 176 -20.16 -8.30 -5.69
N ILE A 177 -20.62 -7.06 -5.89
CA ILE A 177 -20.26 -5.92 -5.02
C ILE A 177 -20.53 -6.17 -3.53
N LYS A 178 -21.57 -6.94 -3.20
CA LYS A 178 -21.91 -7.28 -1.80
C LYS A 178 -20.79 -8.05 -1.12
N LYS A 179 -20.21 -9.05 -1.80
CA LYS A 179 -19.09 -9.84 -1.27
C LYS A 179 -17.83 -8.99 -1.10
N VAL A 180 -17.55 -8.09 -2.04
CA VAL A 180 -16.43 -7.14 -1.96
C VAL A 180 -16.58 -6.21 -0.75
N LEU A 181 -17.75 -5.59 -0.58
CA LEU A 181 -18.03 -4.72 0.57
C LEU A 181 -17.98 -5.48 1.89
N HIS A 182 -18.43 -6.74 1.91
CA HIS A 182 -18.30 -7.60 3.08
C HIS A 182 -16.85 -7.80 3.48
N PHE A 183 -15.96 -8.17 2.55
CA PHE A 183 -14.53 -8.31 2.86
C PHE A 183 -13.91 -6.99 3.31
N GLN A 184 -14.22 -5.88 2.63
CA GLN A 184 -13.74 -4.56 3.06
C GLN A 184 -14.17 -4.25 4.50
N HIS A 185 -15.43 -4.52 4.85
CA HIS A 185 -15.96 -4.31 6.19
C HIS A 185 -15.25 -5.17 7.24
N VAL A 186 -14.97 -6.44 6.94
CA VAL A 186 -14.21 -7.34 7.81
C VAL A 186 -12.84 -6.75 8.14
N TYR A 187 -12.11 -6.26 7.13
CA TYR A 187 -10.79 -5.65 7.37
C TYR A 187 -10.86 -4.31 8.13
N ILE A 188 -11.92 -3.51 7.94
CA ILE A 188 -12.15 -2.28 8.70
C ILE A 188 -12.42 -2.59 10.18
N ASP A 189 -13.29 -3.57 10.45
CA ASP A 189 -13.60 -4.01 11.83
C ASP A 189 -12.35 -4.58 12.51
N LEU A 190 -11.58 -5.42 11.80
CA LEU A 190 -10.30 -5.94 12.30
C LEU A 190 -9.30 -4.82 12.60
N ALA A 191 -9.19 -3.81 11.73
CA ALA A 191 -8.31 -2.67 11.96
C ALA A 191 -8.73 -1.88 13.20
N TRP A 192 -10.03 -1.61 13.36
CA TRP A 192 -10.55 -0.91 14.53
C TRP A 192 -10.28 -1.69 15.82
N ARG A 193 -10.58 -2.98 15.85
CA ARG A 193 -10.33 -3.85 17.01
C ARG A 193 -8.86 -3.97 17.34
N TYR A 194 -8.00 -4.08 16.32
CA TYR A 194 -6.56 -4.10 16.53
C TYR A 194 -6.06 -2.79 17.15
N LEU A 195 -6.60 -1.64 16.73
CA LEU A 195 -6.27 -0.35 17.35
C LEU A 195 -6.71 -0.28 18.82
N LEU A 196 -7.91 -0.78 19.15
CA LEU A 196 -8.38 -0.86 20.54
C LEU A 196 -7.60 -1.84 21.39
N TYR A 197 -7.10 -2.92 20.79
CA TYR A 197 -6.19 -3.86 21.46
C TYR A 197 -4.83 -3.20 21.76
N LYS A 198 -4.27 -2.49 20.76
CA LYS A 198 -2.92 -1.92 20.86
C LYS A 198 -2.86 -0.62 21.66
N TYR A 199 -3.93 0.17 21.62
CA TYR A 199 -3.98 1.52 22.18
C TYR A 199 -5.21 1.69 23.07
N ASN A 200 -5.17 2.64 24.01
CA ASN A 200 -6.40 3.04 24.69
C ASN A 200 -7.41 3.69 23.72
N HIS A 201 -8.69 3.71 24.09
CA HIS A 201 -9.77 4.21 23.23
C HIS A 201 -9.47 5.59 22.61
N ARG A 202 -8.97 6.56 23.40
CA ARG A 202 -8.66 7.90 22.90
C ARG A 202 -7.55 7.87 21.84
N GLN A 203 -6.48 7.12 22.08
CA GLN A 203 -5.38 6.97 21.13
C GLN A 203 -5.80 6.19 19.88
N ALA A 204 -6.65 5.18 20.03
CA ALA A 204 -7.23 4.44 18.90
C ALA A 204 -8.03 5.35 17.97
N VAL A 205 -8.89 6.23 18.52
CA VAL A 205 -9.64 7.24 17.74
C VAL A 205 -8.71 8.21 17.00
N ILE A 206 -7.66 8.71 17.67
CA ILE A 206 -6.67 9.60 17.05
C ILE A 206 -5.94 8.88 15.92
N CYS A 207 -5.50 7.65 16.16
CA CYS A 207 -4.81 6.82 15.18
C CYS A 207 -5.71 6.56 13.96
N PHE A 208 -6.96 6.18 14.19
CA PHE A 208 -7.93 5.94 13.12
C PHE A 208 -8.21 7.22 12.31
N SER A 209 -8.33 8.37 12.97
CA SER A 209 -8.48 9.66 12.29
C SER A 209 -7.27 10.00 11.41
N ASN A 210 -6.06 9.70 11.88
CA ASN A 210 -4.83 9.90 11.10
C ASN A 210 -4.74 8.92 9.93
N VAL A 211 -5.19 7.68 10.10
CA VAL A 211 -5.34 6.71 9.00
C VAL A 211 -6.24 7.29 7.91
N LEU A 212 -7.43 7.79 8.26
CA LEU A 212 -8.35 8.37 7.28
C LEU A 212 -7.73 9.56 6.54
N ARG A 213 -7.05 10.47 7.26
CA ARG A 213 -6.31 11.58 6.65
C ARG A 213 -5.23 11.08 5.69
N CYS A 214 -4.47 10.06 6.09
CA CYS A 214 -3.45 9.43 5.26
C CYS A 214 -4.04 8.87 3.97
N LEU A 215 -5.16 8.15 4.04
CA LEU A 215 -5.82 7.57 2.86
C LEU A 215 -6.37 8.65 1.91
N LEU A 216 -6.95 9.73 2.44
CA LEU A 216 -7.42 10.87 1.63
C LEU A 216 -6.25 11.61 0.95
N MET A 217 -5.16 11.83 1.68
CA MET A 217 -3.95 12.46 1.11
C MET A 217 -3.29 11.58 0.06
N LEU A 218 -3.24 10.25 0.29
CA LEU A 218 -2.77 9.29 -0.70
C LEU A 218 -3.61 9.35 -1.97
N HIS A 219 -4.94 9.36 -1.84
CA HIS A 219 -5.85 9.47 -2.98
C HIS A 219 -5.57 10.74 -3.79
N ASN A 220 -5.49 11.91 -3.12
CA ASN A 220 -5.12 13.16 -3.77
C ASN A 220 -3.75 13.10 -4.47
N THR A 221 -2.76 12.46 -3.84
CA THR A 221 -1.42 12.27 -4.44
C THR A 221 -1.49 11.45 -5.71
N ILE A 222 -2.29 10.38 -5.72
CA ILE A 222 -2.49 9.53 -6.90
C ILE A 222 -3.20 10.31 -8.02
N VAL A 223 -4.24 11.07 -7.71
CA VAL A 223 -4.94 11.93 -8.67
C VAL A 223 -3.97 12.94 -9.30
N LEU A 224 -3.14 13.60 -8.51
CA LEU A 224 -2.10 14.52 -9.02
C LEU A 224 -1.07 13.80 -9.89
N ALA A 225 -0.66 12.58 -9.51
CA ALA A 225 0.30 11.81 -10.28
C ALA A 225 -0.24 11.43 -11.67
N TYR A 226 -1.56 11.21 -11.81
CA TYR A 226 -2.19 10.95 -13.10
C TYR A 226 -2.13 12.13 -14.08
N GLU A 227 -2.07 13.36 -13.56
CA GLU A 227 -1.90 14.56 -14.39
C GLU A 227 -0.47 14.66 -14.97
N VAL A 228 0.48 13.84 -14.50
CA VAL A 228 1.88 13.85 -14.92
C VAL A 228 2.17 12.70 -15.89
N GLN A 229 2.44 13.02 -17.15
CA GLN A 229 2.60 12.04 -18.24
C GLN A 229 3.72 11.00 -17.99
N GLN A 230 4.81 11.38 -17.32
CA GLN A 230 5.91 10.47 -16.99
C GLN A 230 5.55 9.42 -15.93
N TYR A 231 4.59 9.70 -15.03
CA TYR A 231 4.06 8.70 -14.10
C TYR A 231 3.35 7.59 -14.86
N THR A 232 2.52 7.99 -15.82
CA THR A 232 1.78 7.10 -16.71
C THR A 232 2.73 6.20 -17.50
N ASP A 233 3.89 6.69 -17.94
CA ASP A 233 4.90 5.91 -18.68
C ASP A 233 5.66 4.89 -17.81
N VAL A 234 5.88 5.17 -16.52
CA VAL A 234 6.50 4.22 -15.58
C VAL A 234 5.50 3.14 -15.14
N ILE A 235 4.22 3.51 -15.05
CA ILE A 235 3.17 2.66 -14.49
C ILE A 235 2.46 1.81 -15.55
N ASN A 236 2.17 2.34 -16.74
CA ASN A 236 1.42 1.63 -17.78
C ASN A 236 2.08 0.35 -18.31
N PRO A 237 3.42 0.29 -18.48
CA PRO A 237 4.07 -0.97 -18.87
C PRO A 237 3.86 -2.09 -17.85
N LEU A 238 3.61 -1.76 -16.57
CA LEU A 238 3.32 -2.74 -15.53
C LEU A 238 1.88 -3.27 -15.57
N PHE A 239 0.98 -2.57 -16.25
CA PHE A 239 -0.39 -3.02 -16.54
C PHE A 239 -0.47 -3.87 -17.81
N ASN A 240 0.40 -3.57 -18.80
CA ASN A 240 0.39 -4.21 -20.12
C ASN A 240 1.31 -5.42 -20.24
N ARG A 241 2.05 -5.79 -19.19
CA ARG A 241 2.68 -7.11 -19.14
C ARG A 241 1.55 -8.13 -19.15
N PRO A 242 1.46 -9.03 -20.14
CA PRO A 242 0.42 -10.04 -20.15
C PRO A 242 0.45 -10.74 -18.81
N ASN A 243 -0.70 -10.74 -18.13
CA ASN A 243 -0.95 -11.45 -16.89
C ASN A 243 -0.70 -12.95 -17.13
N LYS A 244 0.56 -13.38 -17.16
CA LYS A 244 0.97 -14.79 -17.08
C LYS A 244 0.66 -15.39 -15.69
N TYR A 245 0.01 -14.63 -14.82
CA TYR A 245 -0.15 -14.93 -13.40
C TYR A 245 -1.61 -14.88 -12.92
N PHE A 246 -2.58 -14.71 -13.82
CA PHE A 246 -4.02 -14.67 -13.49
C PHE A 246 -4.89 -15.50 -14.45
N ILE A 247 -4.28 -16.46 -15.16
CA ILE A 247 -4.97 -17.60 -15.78
C ILE A 247 -4.66 -18.81 -14.92
#